data_AF-A0A2V5W3G4-F1
#
_entry.id   AF-A0A2V5W3G4-F1
#
_cell.length_a   1.000
_cell.length_b   1.000
_cell.length_c   1.000
_cell.angle_alpha   90.00
_cell.angle_beta   90.00
_cell.angle_gamma   90.00
#
_symmetry.space_group_name_H-M   'P 1'
#
loop_
_entity.id
_entity.type
_entity.pdbx_description
1 polymer ?
#
loop_
_entity_poly.entity_id
_entity_poly.type
_entity_poly.pdbx_seq_one_letter_code
_entity_poly.pdbx_strand_id
1 'polypeptide(L)'
;PATAPHKLLQRNIVEATLLSTPGAARKIINEIAGANQHFCIIRFLHVRNEKDKGPSREGAGENAAASIPTPAAKPSPAAALNFIVGNEKIETTAKIEIVRFTL
;
A
#
# COMPACT_ATOMS: atom_id res chain seq x y z
N PRO A 1 -23.85 21.31 -37.82
CA PRO A 1 -22.74 20.39 -37.49
C PRO A 1 -22.61 20.22 -35.97
N ALA A 2 -22.83 19.01 -35.45
CA ALA A 2 -22.74 18.72 -34.02
C ALA A 2 -21.28 18.50 -33.62
N THR A 3 -20.75 19.35 -32.74
CA THR A 3 -19.39 19.24 -32.17
C THR A 3 -19.28 17.96 -31.36
N ALA A 4 -18.35 17.08 -31.72
CA ALA A 4 -18.09 15.87 -30.94
C ALA A 4 -17.64 16.25 -29.51
N PRO A 5 -18.12 15.57 -28.46
CA PRO A 5 -17.75 15.90 -27.09
C PRO A 5 -16.24 15.70 -26.91
N HIS A 6 -15.54 16.76 -26.52
CA HIS A 6 -14.13 16.70 -26.20
C HIS A 6 -13.93 15.75 -25.02
N LYS A 7 -13.08 14.73 -25.20
CA LYS A 7 -12.72 13.81 -24.13
C LYS A 7 -11.85 14.58 -23.13
N LEU A 8 -12.41 14.92 -21.97
CA LEU A 8 -11.72 15.73 -20.94
C LEU A 8 -10.64 14.95 -20.17
N LEU A 9 -10.66 13.61 -20.28
CA LEU A 9 -9.85 12.70 -19.47
C LEU A 9 -9.33 11.55 -20.31
N GLN A 10 -8.01 11.37 -20.34
CA GLN A 10 -7.36 10.17 -20.83
C GLN A 10 -6.86 9.33 -19.64
N ARG A 11 -7.10 8.01 -19.70
CA ARG A 11 -6.69 7.06 -18.67
C ARG A 11 -5.69 6.09 -19.25
N ASN A 12 -4.61 5.83 -18.52
CA ASN A 12 -3.65 4.77 -18.82
C ASN A 12 -3.57 3.86 -17.59
N ILE A 13 -3.77 2.56 -17.77
CA ILE A 13 -3.74 1.60 -16.66
C ILE A 13 -2.47 0.77 -16.81
N VAL A 14 -1.67 0.75 -15.76
CA VAL A 14 -0.43 -0.03 -15.65
C VAL A 14 -0.58 -1.00 -14.49
N GLU A 15 -0.11 -2.22 -14.69
CA GLU A 15 0.02 -3.20 -13.62
C GLU A 15 1.50 -3.48 -13.39
N ALA A 16 1.92 -3.42 -12.13
CA ALA A 16 3.32 -3.61 -11.74
C ALA A 16 3.40 -4.62 -10.61
N THR A 17 4.30 -5.61 -10.76
CA THR A 17 4.62 -6.58 -9.72
C THR A 17 6.08 -6.41 -9.30
N LEU A 18 6.33 -6.32 -7.99
CA LEU A 18 7.65 -6.09 -7.43
C LEU A 18 7.94 -7.11 -6.32
N LEU A 19 9.09 -7.77 -6.39
CA LEU A 19 9.63 -8.56 -5.29
C LEU A 19 10.64 -7.71 -4.52
N SER A 20 10.32 -7.33 -3.29
CA SER A 20 11.15 -6.40 -2.52
C SER A 20 11.01 -6.57 -1.01
N THR A 21 11.84 -5.89 -0.22
CA THR A 21 11.57 -5.82 1.23
C THR A 21 10.32 -4.97 1.48
N PRO A 22 9.59 -5.18 2.58
CA PRO A 22 8.39 -4.39 2.89
C PRO A 22 8.64 -2.88 2.95
N GLY A 23 9.80 -2.47 3.48
CA GLY A 23 10.19 -1.06 3.52
C GLY A 23 10.39 -0.45 2.13
N ALA A 24 11.01 -1.21 1.22
CA ALA A 24 11.21 -0.77 -0.16
C ALA A 24 9.88 -0.69 -0.92
N ALA A 25 9.00 -1.69 -0.78
CA ALA A 25 7.66 -1.67 -1.35
C ALA A 25 6.88 -0.42 -0.89
N ARG A 26 6.87 -0.15 0.42
CA ARG A 26 6.21 1.02 1.00
C ARG A 26 6.75 2.32 0.42
N LYS A 27 8.08 2.44 0.29
CA LYS A 27 8.72 3.62 -0.30
C LYS A 27 8.22 3.87 -1.73
N ILE A 28 8.22 2.83 -2.57
CA ILE A 28 7.77 2.92 -3.97
C ILE A 28 6.30 3.33 -4.04
N ILE A 29 5.43 2.70 -3.24
CA ILE A 29 4.00 3.04 -3.21
C ILE A 29 3.77 4.48 -2.78
N ASN A 30 4.51 4.95 -1.76
CA ASN A 30 4.42 6.34 -1.32
C ASN A 30 4.92 7.32 -2.38
N GLU A 31 5.99 6.99 -3.12
CA GLU A 31 6.48 7.79 -4.24
C GLU A 31 5.47 7.87 -5.38
N ILE A 32 4.77 6.78 -5.69
CA ILE A 32 3.67 6.76 -6.69
C ILE A 32 2.51 7.64 -6.23
N ALA A 33 2.10 7.52 -4.97
CA ALA A 33 0.98 8.29 -4.41
C ALA A 33 1.32 9.79 -4.26
N GLY A 34 2.59 10.12 -4.03
CA GLY A 34 3.09 11.49 -3.91
C GLY A 34 3.65 12.09 -5.21
N ALA A 35 3.48 11.43 -6.36
CA ALA A 35 4.02 11.90 -7.63
C ALA A 35 3.32 13.20 -8.08
N ASN A 36 4.08 14.29 -8.22
CA ASN A 36 3.53 15.59 -8.65
C ASN A 36 3.41 15.74 -10.18
N GLN A 37 4.10 14.89 -10.95
CA GLN A 37 4.15 14.98 -12.41
C GLN A 37 2.91 14.35 -13.08
N HIS A 38 2.28 13.39 -12.40
CA HIS A 38 1.19 12.61 -12.93
C HIS A 38 0.12 12.40 -11.86
N PHE A 39 -1.15 12.46 -12.24
CA PHE A 39 -2.23 12.11 -11.34
C PHE A 39 -2.41 10.59 -11.33
N CYS A 40 -1.90 9.95 -10.28
CA CYS A 40 -1.89 8.50 -10.13
C CYS A 40 -2.95 8.03 -9.12
N ILE A 41 -3.68 6.98 -9.47
CA ILE A 41 -4.65 6.30 -8.59
C ILE A 41 -4.23 4.84 -8.47
N ILE A 42 -3.88 4.41 -7.26
CA ILE A 42 -3.68 2.98 -6.99
C ILE A 42 -5.06 2.37 -6.75
N ARG A 43 -5.52 1.52 -7.68
CA ARG A 43 -6.84 0.88 -7.64
C ARG A 43 -6.83 -0.40 -6.82
N PHE A 44 -5.76 -1.17 -6.96
CA PHE A 44 -5.57 -2.44 -6.25
C PHE A 44 -4.12 -2.53 -5.79
N LEU A 45 -3.94 -3.06 -4.59
CA LEU A 45 -2.65 -3.40 -4.01
C LEU A 45 -2.77 -4.79 -3.41
N HIS A 46 -2.14 -5.77 -4.03
CA HIS A 46 -2.04 -7.13 -3.54
C HIS A 46 -0.66 -7.35 -2.95
N VAL A 47 -0.59 -7.94 -1.76
CA VAL A 47 0.67 -8.21 -1.07
C VAL A 47 0.67 -9.67 -0.67
N ARG A 48 1.71 -10.39 -1.10
CA ARG A 48 1.94 -11.79 -0.78
C ARG A 48 3.33 -11.97 -0.20
N ASN A 49 3.47 -12.81 0.81
CA ASN A 49 4.78 -13.21 1.30
C ASN A 49 5.44 -14.12 0.25
N GLU A 50 6.76 -13.99 0.05
CA GLU A 50 7.52 -14.90 -0.83
C GLU A 50 7.40 -16.35 -0.37
N LYS A 51 7.32 -16.56 0.95
CA LYS A 51 7.14 -17.87 1.57
C LYS A 51 5.70 -18.00 2.07
N ASP A 52 5.07 -19.13 1.80
CA ASP A 52 3.73 -19.43 2.30
C ASP A 52 3.68 -19.61 3.84
N LYS A 53 4.83 -19.82 4.47
CA LYS A 53 4.96 -19.85 5.93
C LYS A 53 5.29 -18.45 6.43
N GLY A 54 4.43 -17.89 7.29
CA GLY A 54 4.72 -16.64 7.99
C GLY A 54 5.98 -16.74 8.84
N PRO A 55 6.57 -15.60 9.25
CA PRO A 55 7.76 -15.59 10.08
C PRO A 55 7.47 -16.35 11.39
N SER A 56 8.46 -17.12 11.87
CA SER A 56 8.38 -17.73 13.19
C SER A 56 8.03 -16.63 14.19
N ARG A 57 6.90 -16.76 14.89
CA ARG A 57 6.55 -15.83 15.97
C ARG A 57 7.70 -15.84 16.98
N GLU A 58 8.41 -14.73 17.15
CA GLU A 58 9.20 -14.54 18.37
C GLU A 58 8.21 -14.51 19.53
N GLY A 59 8.30 -15.50 20.43
CA GLY A 59 7.52 -15.51 21.68
C GLY A 59 6.62 -16.71 21.95
N ALA A 60 7.07 -17.94 21.66
CA ALA A 60 6.66 -19.08 22.49
C ALA A 60 7.67 -19.24 23.64
N GLY A 61 7.70 -18.25 24.53
CA GLY A 61 8.52 -18.22 25.73
C GLY A 61 7.89 -17.28 26.74
N GLU A 62 7.18 -17.88 27.70
CA GLU A 62 6.75 -17.35 29.01
C GLU A 62 6.67 -15.82 29.21
N ASN A 63 5.46 -15.29 29.21
CA ASN A 63 4.75 -14.94 30.46
C ASN A 63 3.41 -14.26 30.13
N ALA A 64 2.32 -14.91 30.52
CA ALA A 64 1.05 -14.23 30.71
C ALA A 64 1.17 -13.35 31.97
N ALA A 65 1.22 -12.04 31.79
CA ALA A 65 0.90 -11.09 32.86
C ALA A 65 -0.15 -10.11 32.33
N ALA A 66 -1.37 -10.26 32.83
CA ALA A 66 -2.46 -9.34 32.60
C ALA A 66 -2.17 -7.98 33.28
N SER A 67 -2.27 -6.89 32.53
CA SER A 67 -2.15 -5.52 33.05
C SER A 67 -3.30 -4.65 32.54
N ILE A 68 -4.36 -4.60 33.35
CA ILE A 68 -5.38 -3.57 33.63
C ILE A 68 -5.53 -2.38 32.63
N PRO A 69 -6.76 -2.05 32.16
CA PRO A 69 -6.99 -0.91 31.27
C PRO A 69 -7.10 0.42 32.04
N THR A 70 -6.32 1.43 31.65
CA THR A 70 -6.50 2.84 32.05
C THR A 70 -7.24 3.64 30.96
N PRO A 71 -8.12 4.60 31.29
CA PRO A 71 -8.93 5.29 30.30
C PRO A 71 -8.28 6.57 29.72
N ALA A 72 -8.53 6.74 28.42
CA ALA A 72 -8.56 7.98 27.62
C ALA A 72 -7.25 8.60 27.11
N ALA A 73 -7.04 8.52 25.78
CA ALA A 73 -6.36 9.56 25.00
C ALA A 73 -6.88 9.58 23.54
N LYS A 74 -7.14 10.81 23.07
CA LYS A 74 -7.47 11.37 21.72
C LYS A 74 -7.51 10.43 20.48
N PRO A 75 -8.36 10.76 19.47
CA PRO A 75 -8.40 10.01 18.22
C PRO A 75 -7.04 10.16 17.52
N SER A 76 -6.29 9.07 17.50
CA SER A 76 -5.02 8.92 16.81
C SER A 76 -5.26 8.96 15.29
N PRO A 77 -4.34 9.55 14.51
CA PRO A 77 -4.44 9.52 13.06
C PRO A 77 -4.48 8.06 12.61
N ALA A 78 -5.29 7.80 11.57
CA ALA A 78 -5.56 6.47 11.03
C ALA A 78 -4.29 5.59 11.08
N ALA A 79 -4.36 4.49 11.82
CA ALA A 79 -3.23 3.63 12.11
C ALA A 79 -2.45 3.36 10.83
N ALA A 80 -1.19 3.81 10.80
CA ALA A 80 -0.26 3.46 9.74
C ALA A 80 -0.29 1.94 9.56
N LEU A 81 -0.35 1.48 8.31
CA LEU A 81 -0.38 0.06 8.00
C LEU A 81 0.89 -0.60 8.58
N ASN A 82 0.73 -1.25 9.73
CA ASN A 82 1.79 -1.97 10.43
C ASN A 82 1.81 -3.40 9.89
N PHE A 83 2.69 -3.62 8.92
CA PHE A 83 2.96 -4.96 8.44
C PHE A 83 3.90 -5.64 9.43
N ILE A 84 3.44 -6.74 10.04
CA ILE A 84 4.30 -7.71 10.71
C ILE A 84 4.86 -8.59 9.60
N VAL A 85 6.07 -8.28 9.16
CA VAL A 85 6.75 -8.97 8.07
C VAL A 85 8.16 -9.21 8.56
N GLY A 86 8.62 -10.45 8.46
CA GLY A 86 10.00 -10.78 8.80
C GLY A 86 10.97 -10.02 7.89
N ASN A 87 12.27 -10.28 8.00
CA ASN A 87 13.26 -9.84 7.00
C ASN A 87 13.05 -10.48 5.59
N GLU A 88 11.87 -11.03 5.33
CA GLU A 88 11.47 -11.70 4.10
C GLU A 88 11.18 -10.70 2.99
N LYS A 89 11.33 -11.15 1.74
CA LYS A 89 10.81 -10.40 0.61
C LYS A 89 9.31 -10.64 0.51
N ILE A 90 8.61 -9.63 0.04
CA ILE A 90 7.20 -9.69 -0.31
C ILE A 90 7.06 -9.44 -1.81
N GLU A 91 6.13 -10.17 -2.41
CA GLU A 91 5.61 -9.84 -3.72
C GLU A 91 4.48 -8.82 -3.55
N THR A 92 4.63 -7.66 -4.17
CA THR A 92 3.62 -6.62 -4.19
C THR A 92 3.16 -6.45 -5.63
N THR A 93 1.85 -6.50 -5.88
CA THR A 93 1.26 -6.21 -7.19
C THR A 93 0.34 -5.01 -7.05
N ALA A 94 0.55 -4.00 -7.88
CA ALA A 94 -0.25 -2.77 -7.88
C ALA A 94 -0.86 -2.52 -9.26
N LYS A 95 -2.17 -2.23 -9.28
CA LYS A 95 -2.85 -1.71 -10.46
C LYS A 95 -2.98 -0.21 -10.34
N ILE A 96 -2.27 0.52 -11.20
CA ILE A 96 -2.10 1.96 -11.15
C ILE A 96 -2.81 2.56 -12.36
N GLU A 97 -3.73 3.48 -12.13
CA GLU A 97 -4.35 4.29 -13.18
C GLU A 97 -3.72 5.68 -13.19
N ILE A 98 -3.16 6.05 -14.33
CA ILE A 98 -2.59 7.36 -14.61
C ILE A 98 -3.63 8.15 -15.40
N VAL A 99 -4.06 9.27 -14.83
CA VAL A 99 -5.05 10.16 -15.43
C VAL A 99 -4.37 11.39 -16.03
N ARG A 100 -4.69 11.68 -17.28
CA ARG A 100 -4.30 12.93 -17.96
C ARG A 100 -5.55 13.75 -18.23
N PHE A 101 -5.53 14.99 -17.75
CA PHE A 101 -6.58 15.97 -18.00
C PHE A 101 -6.26 16.68 -19.30
N THR A 102 -7.16 16.60 -20.26
CA THR A 102 -7.06 17.27 -21.56
C THR A 102 -8.08 18.39 -21.56
N LEU A 103 -7.61 19.59 -21.19
CA LEU A 103 -8.36 20.84 -21.28
C LEU A 103 -8.51 21.26 -22.74
#